data_AF-A0A1C3FAF5-F1
#
_entry.id   AF-A0A1C3FAF5-F1
#
_cell.length_a   1.000
_cell.length_b   1.000
_cell.length_c   1.000
_cell.angle_alpha   90.00
_cell.angle_beta   90.00
_cell.angle_gamma   90.00
#
_symmetry.space_group_name_H-M   'P 1'
#
loop_
_entity.id
_entity.type
_entity.pdbx_description
1 polymer ?
#
loop_
_entity_poly.entity_id
_entity_poly.type
_entity_poly.pdbx_seq_one_letter_code
_entity_poly.pdbx_strand_id
1 'polypeptide(L)'
;MNNFLKPPALSTGFSESGKSAKKRFANILDRNNKKRGVWALVLVLALAGVSGTMVACSKGQVSAGNGQENTNNQQESTNKGQQSASALDQPDGYAKKLYQYQGTNTGDNSTVAAIIHALNYIDLPLKSIELKTDSEPYGITVNYQVDSRANYRFPEDILTGWNKNAAVMFSLIPNASEISFRLYDQYGEFVGYNPNRESLSEVYGMDYFTSVTVKGAAVSLDSFTNYLNKVSTIKNMEDFYGEGQKQSSAREKQIYSVIGDDREITVNSGTGFSVTITDAFAANPPIKELTNQKELLAQYKGKKITFSTYQINNFKTNDRTFYLFAFDGEKLIAYADLKTAASEQNVIRTLNGLQ
;
A
#
# COMPACT_ATOMS: atom_id res chain seq x y z
N MET A 1 -51.56 -28.32 3.72
CA MET A 1 -50.17 -28.81 3.83
C MET A 1 -49.39 -28.21 2.67
N ASN A 2 -48.67 -27.10 2.90
CA ASN A 2 -47.91 -26.41 1.85
C ASN A 2 -46.42 -26.46 2.17
N ASN A 3 -45.66 -26.97 1.19
CA ASN A 3 -44.23 -27.22 1.24
C ASN A 3 -43.43 -25.91 1.27
N PHE A 4 -42.49 -25.79 2.20
CA PHE A 4 -41.49 -24.73 2.21
C PHE A 4 -40.42 -25.00 1.16
N LEU A 5 -40.21 -24.04 0.24
CA LEU A 5 -39.08 -24.02 -0.67
C LEU A 5 -37.82 -23.60 0.10
N LYS A 6 -36.73 -24.38 -0.01
CA LYS A 6 -35.39 -23.99 0.47
C LYS A 6 -34.84 -22.85 -0.40
N PRO A 7 -34.31 -21.76 0.17
CA PRO A 7 -33.65 -20.71 -0.60
C PRO A 7 -32.28 -21.19 -1.14
N PRO A 8 -31.82 -20.65 -2.28
CA PRO A 8 -30.57 -21.06 -2.91
C PRO A 8 -29.34 -20.58 -2.12
N ALA A 9 -28.26 -21.36 -2.19
CA ALA A 9 -27.01 -21.21 -1.45
C ALA A 9 -26.09 -20.05 -1.94
N LEU A 10 -26.69 -18.96 -2.43
CA LEU A 10 -25.99 -17.71 -2.75
C LEU A 10 -26.88 -16.53 -2.34
N SER A 11 -27.05 -16.37 -1.03
CA SER A 11 -27.53 -15.12 -0.45
C SER A 11 -26.34 -14.43 0.16
N THR A 12 -25.98 -13.25 -0.36
CA THR A 12 -25.18 -12.28 0.38
C THR A 12 -26.03 -11.78 1.53
N GLY A 13 -26.10 -12.59 2.60
CA GLY A 13 -26.80 -12.25 3.81
C GLY A 13 -26.11 -11.07 4.46
N PHE A 14 -26.72 -9.89 4.36
CA PHE A 14 -26.50 -8.82 5.33
C PHE A 14 -27.02 -9.30 6.68
N SER A 15 -26.20 -10.07 7.40
CA SER A 15 -26.49 -10.50 8.77
C SER A 15 -26.08 -9.41 9.76
N GLU A 16 -26.60 -8.20 9.58
CA GLU A 16 -26.56 -7.17 10.60
C GLU A 16 -27.97 -6.64 10.79
N SER A 17 -28.42 -6.61 12.05
CA SER A 17 -29.81 -6.31 12.43
C SER A 17 -30.37 -5.10 11.66
N GLY A 18 -31.63 -5.20 11.21
CA GLY A 18 -32.28 -4.17 10.37
C GLY A 18 -32.33 -2.75 10.95
N LYS A 19 -31.94 -2.56 12.22
CA LYS A 19 -31.72 -1.24 12.84
C LYS A 19 -30.41 -0.57 12.40
N SER A 20 -29.32 -1.32 12.21
CA SER A 20 -28.02 -0.81 11.72
C SER A 20 -28.13 -0.35 10.27
N ALA A 21 -28.70 -1.20 9.40
CA ALA A 21 -28.94 -0.89 8.00
C ALA A 21 -29.83 0.35 7.82
N LYS A 22 -30.94 0.46 8.59
CA LYS A 22 -31.81 1.65 8.54
C LYS A 22 -31.09 2.94 8.92
N LYS A 23 -30.18 2.92 9.91
CA LYS A 23 -29.38 4.11 10.28
C LYS A 23 -28.43 4.52 9.15
N ARG A 24 -27.78 3.56 8.50
CA ARG A 24 -26.88 3.82 7.37
C ARG A 24 -27.62 4.39 6.16
N PHE A 25 -28.79 3.84 5.81
CA PHE A 25 -29.61 4.37 4.71
C PHE A 25 -30.24 5.73 5.03
N ALA A 26 -30.64 5.98 6.28
CA ALA A 26 -31.15 7.28 6.70
C ALA A 26 -30.08 8.38 6.56
N ASN A 27 -28.81 8.08 6.86
CA ASN A 27 -27.71 9.05 6.69
C ASN A 27 -27.37 9.34 5.22
N ILE A 28 -27.60 8.37 4.33
CA ILE A 28 -27.33 8.50 2.89
C ILE A 28 -28.48 9.21 2.16
N LEU A 29 -29.72 9.01 2.60
CA LEU A 29 -30.93 9.55 1.95
C LEU A 29 -31.47 10.82 2.62
N ASP A 30 -30.81 11.34 3.65
CA ASP A 30 -31.15 12.64 4.24
C ASP A 30 -30.86 13.77 3.25
N ARG A 31 -31.94 14.24 2.61
CA ARG A 31 -31.93 15.26 1.55
C ARG A 31 -31.81 16.70 2.10
N ASN A 32 -31.70 16.89 3.42
CA ASN A 32 -31.60 18.21 4.03
C ASN A 32 -30.17 18.78 4.08
N ASN A 33 -29.13 17.99 3.77
CA ASN A 33 -27.73 18.44 3.76
C ASN A 33 -27.16 18.73 2.35
N LYS A 34 -27.98 19.32 1.47
CA LYS A 34 -27.71 19.59 0.05
C LYS A 34 -26.45 20.44 -0.29
N LYS A 35 -25.67 20.92 0.68
CA LYS A 35 -24.47 21.74 0.43
C LYS A 35 -23.14 20.97 0.47
N ARG A 36 -23.11 19.71 0.92
CA ARG A 36 -21.84 18.97 1.08
C ARG A 36 -21.39 18.19 -0.16
N GLY A 37 -22.33 17.68 -0.97
CA GLY A 37 -22.00 16.85 -2.15
C GLY A 37 -21.38 17.61 -3.33
N VAL A 38 -21.75 18.88 -3.52
CA VAL A 38 -21.21 19.70 -4.63
C VAL A 38 -19.77 20.12 -4.35
N TRP A 39 -19.41 20.38 -3.09
CA TRP A 39 -18.02 20.70 -2.72
C TRP A 39 -17.08 19.52 -2.91
N ALA A 40 -17.51 18.29 -2.65
CA ALA A 40 -16.70 17.10 -2.90
C ALA A 40 -16.34 16.92 -4.38
N LEU A 41 -17.26 17.24 -5.30
CA LEU A 41 -17.01 17.14 -6.75
C LEU A 41 -16.09 18.28 -7.26
N VAL A 42 -16.25 19.49 -6.72
CA VAL A 42 -15.40 20.65 -7.06
C VAL A 42 -13.97 20.47 -6.53
N LEU A 43 -13.80 19.83 -5.38
CA LEU A 43 -12.48 19.56 -4.78
C LEU A 43 -11.68 18.53 -5.59
N VAL A 44 -12.35 17.51 -6.16
CA VAL A 44 -11.74 16.53 -7.06
C VAL A 44 -11.30 17.17 -8.38
N LEU A 45 -12.05 18.15 -8.91
CA LEU A 45 -11.69 18.85 -10.15
C LEU A 45 -10.60 19.92 -9.96
N ALA A 46 -10.50 20.55 -8.79
CA ALA A 46 -9.46 21.54 -8.50
C ALA A 46 -8.07 20.92 -8.30
N LEU A 47 -7.97 19.69 -7.81
CA LEU A 47 -6.70 18.97 -7.62
C LEU A 47 -6.03 18.54 -8.93
N ALA A 48 -6.76 18.51 -10.04
CA ALA A 48 -6.19 18.25 -11.37
C ALA A 48 -5.60 19.50 -12.05
N GLY A 49 -5.76 20.69 -11.47
CA GLY A 49 -5.62 21.95 -12.20
C GLY A 49 -4.60 22.97 -11.72
N VAL A 50 -3.80 22.74 -10.67
CA VAL A 50 -2.85 23.77 -10.20
C VAL A 50 -1.44 23.19 -10.05
N SER A 51 -0.71 23.26 -11.16
CA SER A 51 0.74 23.41 -11.18
C SER A 51 1.10 24.73 -10.47
N GLY A 52 1.45 24.63 -9.20
CA GLY A 52 1.96 25.73 -8.39
C GLY A 52 3.47 25.64 -8.27
N THR A 53 4.16 26.68 -8.73
CA THR A 53 5.61 26.86 -8.68
C THR A 53 6.13 26.76 -7.25
N MET A 54 6.93 25.74 -6.93
CA MET A 54 7.62 25.63 -5.64
C MET A 54 9.08 26.04 -5.76
N VAL A 55 9.48 26.91 -4.83
CA VAL A 55 10.85 27.39 -4.66
C VAL A 55 11.68 26.30 -4.01
N ALA A 56 12.58 25.70 -4.80
CA ALA A 56 13.63 24.82 -4.30
C ALA A 56 14.78 25.67 -3.73
N CYS A 57 14.88 25.76 -2.41
CA CYS A 57 16.06 26.33 -1.77
C CYS A 57 17.08 25.23 -1.49
N SER A 58 18.02 25.03 -2.42
CA SER A 58 19.31 24.41 -2.10
C SER A 58 20.32 25.52 -1.84
N LYS A 59 20.82 25.62 -0.61
CA LYS A 59 22.03 26.41 -0.30
C LYS A 59 23.20 25.45 -0.17
N GLY A 60 23.82 25.13 -1.31
CA GLY A 60 25.21 24.71 -1.36
C GLY A 60 26.05 25.91 -1.79
N GLN A 61 26.52 26.71 -0.83
CA GLN A 61 27.56 27.71 -1.11
C GLN A 61 28.92 27.03 -1.02
N VAL A 62 29.50 26.77 -2.19
CA VAL A 62 30.93 26.64 -2.38
C VAL A 62 31.54 28.03 -2.27
N SER A 63 32.54 28.19 -1.41
CA SER A 63 33.59 29.20 -1.59
C SER A 63 34.93 28.57 -1.24
N ALA A 64 35.89 28.76 -2.13
CA ALA A 64 37.22 28.17 -2.12
C ALA A 64 38.24 29.04 -1.35
N GLY A 65 39.30 28.42 -0.81
CA GLY A 65 40.53 29.14 -0.44
C GLY A 65 41.44 28.48 0.62
N ASN A 66 42.28 27.54 0.17
CA ASN A 66 43.64 27.18 0.58
C ASN A 66 44.12 27.07 2.06
N GLY A 67 44.60 25.85 2.39
CA GLY A 67 45.96 25.57 2.88
C GLY A 67 46.22 25.62 4.39
N GLN A 68 46.44 24.46 5.05
CA GLN A 68 47.78 23.96 5.44
C GLN A 68 47.71 22.66 6.27
N GLU A 69 48.55 21.69 5.85
CA GLU A 69 49.26 20.57 6.54
C GLU A 69 48.71 19.77 7.75
N ASN A 70 48.79 18.43 7.57
CA ASN A 70 49.25 17.34 8.46
C ASN A 70 48.67 17.27 9.90
N THR A 71 48.23 16.12 10.42
CA THR A 71 48.99 14.85 10.51
C THR A 71 48.07 13.70 10.97
N ASN A 72 48.30 12.51 10.43
CA ASN A 72 48.08 11.13 10.92
C ASN A 72 47.10 10.85 12.07
N ASN A 73 46.18 9.90 11.84
CA ASN A 73 46.38 8.53 12.36
C ASN A 73 45.41 7.55 11.70
N GLN A 74 45.99 6.53 11.04
CA GLN A 74 45.33 5.27 10.73
C GLN A 74 45.01 4.55 12.05
N GLN A 75 43.78 4.07 12.19
CA GLN A 75 43.55 2.84 12.92
C GLN A 75 42.46 2.02 12.23
N GLU A 76 42.98 1.12 11.39
CA GLU A 76 42.51 -0.21 11.02
C GLU A 76 41.31 -0.74 11.85
N SER A 77 40.12 -0.79 11.22
CA SER A 77 38.98 -1.55 11.73
C SER A 77 38.97 -2.93 11.11
N THR A 78 39.41 -3.89 11.92
CA THR A 78 39.27 -5.33 11.72
C THR A 78 37.79 -5.72 11.55
N ASN A 79 37.50 -6.47 10.50
CA ASN A 79 36.22 -7.15 10.28
C ASN A 79 35.85 -8.03 11.48
N LYS A 80 34.71 -7.75 12.12
CA LYS A 80 33.89 -8.75 12.79
C LYS A 80 32.44 -8.52 12.39
N GLY A 81 31.84 -9.56 11.81
CA GLY A 81 30.43 -9.56 11.44
C GLY A 81 29.53 -9.38 12.65
N GLN A 82 28.48 -8.58 12.46
CA GLN A 82 27.27 -8.50 13.27
C GLN A 82 26.14 -8.47 12.24
N GLN A 83 25.36 -9.53 12.03
CA GLN A 83 24.26 -9.97 12.91
C GLN A 83 23.56 -8.77 13.55
N SER A 84 22.70 -8.11 12.77
CA SER A 84 21.70 -7.18 13.30
C SER A 84 20.42 -7.96 13.54
N ALA A 85 20.38 -8.61 14.69
CA ALA A 85 19.14 -9.06 15.33
C ALA A 85 18.86 -8.10 16.49
N SER A 86 17.65 -7.54 16.49
CA SER A 86 16.94 -6.93 17.63
C SER A 86 17.64 -5.85 18.46
N ALA A 87 17.44 -4.59 18.08
CA ALA A 87 17.50 -3.45 19.00
C ALA A 87 16.07 -2.93 19.29
N LEU A 88 15.22 -3.82 19.81
CA LEU A 88 14.02 -3.48 20.57
C LEU A 88 14.29 -3.90 22.00
N ASP A 89 15.22 -3.21 22.66
CA ASP A 89 15.41 -3.38 24.09
C ASP A 89 15.57 -2.00 24.73
N GLN A 90 14.66 -1.72 25.67
CA GLN A 90 14.41 -0.46 26.41
C GLN A 90 13.44 0.56 25.76
N PRO A 91 12.11 0.40 25.97
CA PRO A 91 11.08 1.38 25.62
C PRO A 91 11.29 2.77 26.26
N ASP A 92 11.85 2.83 27.47
CA ASP A 92 11.91 4.06 28.27
C ASP A 92 12.83 5.12 27.64
N GLY A 93 13.97 4.72 27.07
CA GLY A 93 14.91 5.63 26.42
C GLY A 93 14.35 6.20 25.11
N TYR A 94 13.73 5.34 24.31
CA TYR A 94 13.13 5.73 23.04
C TYR A 94 11.89 6.63 23.25
N ALA A 95 11.02 6.26 24.18
CA ALA A 95 9.86 7.07 24.56
C ALA A 95 10.30 8.45 25.05
N LYS A 96 11.29 8.51 25.96
CA LYS A 96 11.82 9.78 26.47
C LYS A 96 12.44 10.65 25.37
N LYS A 97 13.14 10.05 24.39
CA LYS A 97 13.71 10.76 23.25
C LYS A 97 12.62 11.40 22.39
N LEU A 98 11.59 10.63 22.01
CA LEU A 98 10.49 11.13 21.19
C LEU A 98 9.60 12.14 21.94
N TYR A 99 9.36 11.91 23.23
CA TYR A 99 8.49 12.74 24.07
C TYR A 99 8.98 14.19 24.19
N GLN A 100 10.27 14.44 24.01
CA GLN A 100 10.83 15.80 23.98
C GLN A 100 10.21 16.67 22.88
N TYR A 101 9.64 16.05 21.83
CA TYR A 101 8.99 16.74 20.72
C TYR A 101 7.47 16.87 20.88
N GLN A 102 6.91 16.60 22.06
CA GLN A 102 5.48 16.77 22.29
C GLN A 102 5.03 18.21 22.00
N GLY A 103 3.82 18.38 21.47
CA GLY A 103 3.25 19.70 21.21
C GLY A 103 3.87 20.43 20.01
N THR A 104 4.62 19.73 19.16
CA THR A 104 5.21 20.30 17.94
C THR A 104 4.13 20.87 17.04
N ASN A 105 4.39 22.05 16.47
CA ASN A 105 3.52 22.63 15.46
C ASN A 105 3.95 22.16 14.07
N THR A 106 3.01 21.84 13.17
CA THR A 106 3.32 21.50 11.77
C THR A 106 4.22 22.53 11.05
N GLY A 107 4.17 23.81 11.43
CA GLY A 107 5.03 24.87 10.88
C GLY A 107 6.44 24.95 11.48
N ASP A 108 6.78 24.14 12.49
CA ASP A 108 8.14 24.01 12.97
C ASP A 108 8.88 22.94 12.15
N ASN A 109 9.37 23.37 10.99
CA ASN A 109 10.05 22.49 10.04
C ASN A 109 11.21 21.72 10.69
N SER A 110 11.94 22.36 11.60
CA SER A 110 13.11 21.78 12.24
C SER A 110 12.74 20.65 13.19
N THR A 111 11.72 20.86 14.02
CA THR A 111 11.25 19.85 14.97
C THR A 111 10.49 18.73 14.28
N VAL A 112 9.70 19.03 13.24
CA VAL A 112 9.05 18.00 12.42
C VAL A 112 10.09 17.07 11.76
N ALA A 113 11.16 17.64 11.19
CA ALA A 113 12.25 16.84 10.64
C ALA A 113 12.95 16.00 11.72
N ALA A 114 13.20 16.56 12.90
CA ALA A 114 13.80 15.83 14.02
C ALA A 114 12.93 14.64 14.48
N ILE A 115 11.60 14.79 14.52
CA ILE A 115 10.67 13.69 14.79
C ILE A 115 10.85 12.60 13.73
N ILE A 116 10.79 12.94 12.45
CA ILE A 116 10.88 11.97 11.34
C ILE A 116 12.20 11.19 11.38
N HIS A 117 13.32 11.86 11.65
CA HIS A 117 14.63 11.21 11.83
C HIS A 117 14.74 10.36 13.11
N ALA A 118 13.92 10.65 14.12
CA ALA A 118 13.90 9.88 15.35
C ALA A 118 13.06 8.59 15.24
N LEU A 119 12.13 8.50 14.29
CA LEU A 119 11.31 7.31 14.06
C LEU A 119 12.16 6.16 13.51
N ASN A 120 11.94 4.95 14.04
CA ASN A 120 12.71 3.75 13.68
C ASN A 120 11.84 2.58 13.19
N TYR A 121 10.59 2.83 12.79
CA TYR A 121 9.69 1.76 12.35
C TYR A 121 9.88 1.35 10.90
N ILE A 122 10.65 2.13 10.13
CA ILE A 122 10.95 1.88 8.73
C ILE A 122 12.39 2.30 8.44
N ASP A 123 13.12 1.46 7.72
CA ASP A 123 14.45 1.74 7.21
C ASP A 123 14.36 2.10 5.72
N LEU A 124 13.98 3.35 5.45
CA LEU A 124 13.87 3.88 4.10
C LEU A 124 14.66 5.19 3.96
N PRO A 125 15.42 5.36 2.86
CA PRO A 125 16.13 6.60 2.58
C PRO A 125 15.16 7.77 2.38
N LEU A 126 15.24 8.75 3.28
CA LEU A 126 14.45 9.98 3.20
C LEU A 126 14.91 10.84 2.01
N LYS A 127 13.96 11.23 1.16
CA LYS A 127 14.16 12.13 0.03
C LYS A 127 13.91 13.58 0.42
N SER A 128 12.74 13.86 0.99
CA SER A 128 12.32 15.20 1.39
C SER A 128 11.14 15.15 2.35
N ILE A 129 10.89 16.28 3.01
CA ILE A 129 9.73 16.51 3.87
C ILE A 129 9.05 17.78 3.35
N GLU A 130 7.74 17.69 3.13
CA GLU A 130 6.91 18.83 2.71
C GLU A 130 5.85 19.12 3.76
N LEU A 131 5.57 20.40 4.00
CA LEU A 131 4.68 20.86 5.05
C LEU A 131 3.60 21.74 4.44
N LYS A 132 2.35 21.41 4.72
CA LYS A 132 1.18 22.22 4.34
C LYS A 132 0.72 22.99 5.57
N THR A 133 1.06 24.27 5.61
CA THR A 133 0.87 25.14 6.78
C THR A 133 0.03 26.38 6.51
N ASP A 134 -0.29 26.67 5.25
CA ASP A 134 -0.97 27.91 4.87
C ASP A 134 -2.46 27.91 5.23
N SER A 135 -3.06 26.72 5.31
CA SER A 135 -4.47 26.54 5.66
C SER A 135 -4.75 25.12 6.15
N GLU A 136 -5.77 25.00 6.98
CA GLU A 136 -6.30 23.69 7.37
C GLU A 136 -6.94 22.95 6.17
N PRO A 137 -6.89 21.60 6.14
CA PRO A 137 -6.17 20.75 7.08
C PRO A 137 -4.65 20.86 6.92
N TYR A 138 -3.95 21.03 8.03
CA TYR A 138 -2.49 21.05 8.03
C TYR A 138 -1.95 19.65 7.76
N GLY A 139 -0.86 19.56 6.99
CA GLY A 139 -0.37 18.29 6.48
C GLY A 139 1.14 18.17 6.47
N ILE A 140 1.62 16.94 6.54
CA ILE A 140 3.04 16.58 6.41
C ILE A 140 3.15 15.50 5.34
N THR A 141 4.03 15.68 4.36
CA THR A 141 4.39 14.65 3.39
C THR A 141 5.82 14.21 3.63
N VAL A 142 6.03 12.91 3.85
CA VAL A 142 7.33 12.28 3.99
C VAL A 142 7.62 11.49 2.71
N ASN A 143 8.59 11.95 1.93
CA ASN A 143 8.96 11.35 0.67
C ASN A 143 10.21 10.48 0.87
N TYR A 144 10.19 9.24 0.38
CA TYR A 144 11.34 8.32 0.38
C TYR A 144 11.80 8.03 -1.06
N GLN A 145 13.08 7.78 -1.26
CA GLN A 145 13.68 7.51 -2.58
C GLN A 145 14.35 6.14 -2.61
N VAL A 146 13.71 5.15 -3.24
CA VAL A 146 14.22 3.78 -3.32
C VAL A 146 14.86 3.49 -4.67
N ASP A 147 15.60 2.39 -4.73
CA ASP A 147 16.31 1.89 -5.91
C ASP A 147 15.45 0.96 -6.79
N SER A 148 14.51 0.23 -6.17
CA SER A 148 13.71 -0.80 -6.83
C SER A 148 12.25 -0.76 -6.36
N ARG A 149 11.32 -0.66 -7.32
CA ARG A 149 9.88 -0.82 -7.04
C ARG A 149 9.54 -2.24 -6.60
N ALA A 150 10.25 -3.25 -7.12
CA ALA A 150 9.95 -4.65 -6.84
C ALA A 150 10.04 -4.98 -5.34
N ASN A 151 10.97 -4.34 -4.63
CA ASN A 151 11.17 -4.52 -3.19
C ASN A 151 10.02 -3.96 -2.33
N TYR A 152 9.18 -3.09 -2.88
CA TYR A 152 8.12 -2.38 -2.14
C TYR A 152 6.77 -2.43 -2.87
N ARG A 153 6.64 -3.36 -3.81
CA ARG A 153 5.45 -3.48 -4.66
C ARG A 153 4.23 -3.95 -3.87
N PHE A 154 4.46 -4.69 -2.80
CA PHE A 154 3.43 -5.19 -1.89
C PHE A 154 3.31 -4.19 -0.73
N PRO A 155 2.31 -3.30 -0.74
CA PRO A 155 2.23 -2.21 0.23
C PRO A 155 2.14 -2.73 1.67
N GLU A 156 1.65 -3.95 1.89
CA GLU A 156 1.65 -4.62 3.20
C GLU A 156 3.02 -4.61 3.89
N ASP A 157 4.12 -4.67 3.12
CA ASP A 157 5.49 -4.73 3.65
C ASP A 157 5.89 -3.43 4.38
N ILE A 158 5.31 -2.30 3.99
CA ILE A 158 5.67 -0.96 4.50
C ILE A 158 4.52 -0.28 5.26
N LEU A 159 3.26 -0.66 4.99
CA LEU A 159 2.08 0.00 5.55
C LEU A 159 2.03 -0.07 7.08
N THR A 160 2.44 -1.20 7.68
CA THR A 160 2.49 -1.32 9.14
C THR A 160 3.51 -0.35 9.75
N GLY A 161 4.67 -0.19 9.12
CA GLY A 161 5.66 0.80 9.52
C GLY A 161 5.13 2.23 9.39
N TRP A 162 4.44 2.55 8.29
CA TRP A 162 3.83 3.86 8.09
C TRP A 162 2.70 4.14 9.08
N ASN A 163 1.89 3.14 9.42
CA ASN A 163 0.87 3.25 10.47
C ASN A 163 1.48 3.56 11.83
N LYS A 164 2.59 2.88 12.17
CA LYS A 164 3.35 3.16 13.41
C LYS A 164 3.90 4.58 13.40
N ASN A 165 4.53 5.01 12.31
CA ASN A 165 5.02 6.37 12.14
C ASN A 165 3.90 7.40 12.28
N ALA A 166 2.77 7.22 11.58
CA ALA A 166 1.62 8.13 11.63
C ALA A 166 1.05 8.25 13.04
N ALA A 167 0.85 7.14 13.73
CA ALA A 167 0.33 7.14 15.11
C ALA A 167 1.22 7.95 16.06
N VAL A 168 2.55 7.82 15.94
CA VAL A 168 3.49 8.60 16.75
C VAL A 168 3.48 10.07 16.33
N MET A 169 3.60 10.37 15.04
CA MET A 169 3.61 11.74 14.54
C MET A 169 2.35 12.51 14.92
N PHE A 170 1.15 11.92 14.79
CA PHE A 170 -0.09 12.57 15.18
C PHE A 170 -0.19 12.84 16.70
N SER A 171 0.44 12.00 17.52
CA SER A 171 0.49 12.23 18.97
C SER A 171 1.46 13.35 19.37
N LEU A 172 2.55 13.54 18.62
CA LEU A 172 3.57 14.54 18.91
C LEU A 172 3.31 15.90 18.25
N ILE A 173 2.53 15.93 17.15
CA ILE A 173 2.26 17.12 16.34
C ILE A 173 0.75 17.43 16.36
N PRO A 174 0.21 18.08 17.41
CA PRO A 174 -1.23 18.09 17.67
C PRO A 174 -2.08 18.84 16.64
N ASN A 175 -1.51 19.69 15.78
CA ASN A 175 -2.23 20.38 14.72
C ASN A 175 -2.14 19.69 13.34
N ALA A 176 -1.36 18.62 13.16
CA ALA A 176 -1.29 17.89 11.89
C ALA A 176 -2.55 17.04 11.64
N SER A 177 -3.39 17.42 10.69
CA SER A 177 -4.60 16.64 10.37
C SER A 177 -4.31 15.44 9.47
N GLU A 178 -3.30 15.58 8.61
CA GLU A 178 -2.96 14.61 7.57
C GLU A 178 -1.46 14.33 7.56
N ILE A 179 -1.10 13.06 7.38
CA ILE A 179 0.28 12.66 7.10
C ILE A 179 0.24 11.84 5.83
N SER A 180 1.15 12.12 4.91
CA SER A 180 1.29 11.42 3.64
C SER A 180 2.68 10.80 3.59
N PHE A 181 2.75 9.54 3.18
CA PHE A 181 4.01 8.84 2.90
C PHE A 181 4.04 8.48 1.43
N ARG A 182 5.18 8.72 0.77
CA ARG A 182 5.34 8.47 -0.66
C ARG A 182 6.65 7.78 -0.96
N LEU A 183 6.60 6.77 -1.81
CA LEU A 183 7.79 6.13 -2.40
C LEU A 183 8.01 6.64 -3.81
N TYR A 184 9.23 7.09 -4.04
CA TYR A 184 9.76 7.44 -5.35
C TYR A 184 10.84 6.47 -5.77
N ASP A 185 10.90 6.18 -7.05
CA ASP A 185 12.10 5.69 -7.72
C ASP A 185 12.57 6.73 -8.76
N GLN A 186 13.47 6.34 -9.66
CA GLN A 186 13.95 7.24 -10.72
C GLN A 186 12.88 7.57 -11.78
N TYR A 187 11.77 6.82 -11.82
CA TYR A 187 10.67 7.01 -12.78
C TYR A 187 9.47 7.76 -12.17
N GLY A 188 9.50 8.06 -10.88
CA GLY A 188 8.50 8.90 -10.20
C GLY A 188 7.92 8.24 -8.96
N GLU A 189 6.80 8.80 -8.49
CA GLU A 189 6.01 8.23 -7.40
C GLU A 189 5.34 6.93 -7.86
N PHE A 190 5.33 5.89 -7.02
CA PHE A 190 4.67 4.63 -7.34
C PHE A 190 3.85 4.03 -6.18
N VAL A 191 4.10 4.45 -4.94
CA VAL A 191 3.26 4.11 -3.79
C VAL A 191 3.02 5.35 -2.94
N GLY A 192 1.77 5.55 -2.52
CA GLY A 192 1.36 6.62 -1.62
C GLY A 192 0.39 6.13 -0.56
N TYR A 193 0.49 6.68 0.65
CA TYR A 193 -0.40 6.37 1.77
C TYR A 193 -0.65 7.61 2.62
N ASN A 194 -1.92 7.97 2.82
CA ASN A 194 -2.31 9.26 3.39
C ASN A 194 -3.26 9.09 4.59
N PRO A 195 -2.78 8.59 5.75
CA PRO A 195 -3.61 8.49 6.94
C PRO A 195 -4.09 9.87 7.41
N ASN A 196 -5.34 9.91 7.83
CA ASN A 196 -5.94 11.06 8.48
C ASN A 196 -6.12 10.75 9.96
N ARG A 197 -5.86 11.73 10.83
CA ARG A 197 -5.97 11.55 12.28
C ARG A 197 -7.35 11.08 12.73
N GLU A 198 -8.40 11.67 12.17
CA GLU A 198 -9.78 11.43 12.62
C GLU A 198 -10.29 10.04 12.21
N SER A 199 -9.74 9.45 11.15
CA SER A 199 -10.09 8.11 10.66
C SER A 199 -8.97 7.08 10.85
N LEU A 200 -7.93 7.38 11.63
CA LEU A 200 -6.80 6.46 11.82
C LEU A 200 -7.25 5.11 12.38
N SER A 201 -8.24 5.10 13.27
CA SER A 201 -8.82 3.88 13.83
C SER A 201 -9.67 3.06 12.86
N GLU A 202 -9.98 3.58 11.68
CA GLU A 202 -10.69 2.84 10.63
C GLU A 202 -9.74 1.94 9.81
N VAL A 203 -8.44 2.14 9.94
CA VAL A 203 -7.41 1.30 9.32
C VAL A 203 -7.30 -0.03 10.06
N TYR A 204 -7.14 -1.15 9.34
CA TYR A 204 -7.01 -2.46 9.94
C TYR A 204 -5.88 -2.51 10.98
N GLY A 205 -6.22 -3.03 12.18
CA GLY A 205 -5.28 -3.14 13.29
C GLY A 205 -5.01 -1.84 14.04
N MET A 206 -5.69 -0.75 13.67
CA MET A 206 -5.51 0.56 14.29
C MET A 206 -6.67 0.95 15.22
N ASP A 207 -7.56 0.02 15.59
CA ASP A 207 -8.80 0.30 16.35
C ASP A 207 -8.58 1.10 17.65
N TYR A 208 -7.42 0.89 18.30
CA TYR A 208 -7.04 1.62 19.50
C TYR A 208 -6.76 3.11 19.24
N PHE A 209 -6.23 3.46 18.06
CA PHE A 209 -5.69 4.78 17.73
C PHE A 209 -6.77 5.76 17.23
N THR A 210 -7.80 5.94 18.06
CA THR A 210 -8.83 6.97 17.85
C THR A 210 -8.27 8.38 18.03
N SER A 211 -8.95 9.38 17.46
CA SER A 211 -8.65 10.81 17.67
C SER A 211 -8.45 11.17 19.15
N VAL A 212 -9.25 10.60 20.06
CA VAL A 212 -9.15 10.82 21.51
C VAL A 212 -7.85 10.26 22.07
N THR A 213 -7.56 8.98 21.79
CA THR A 213 -6.35 8.32 22.30
C THR A 213 -5.07 8.93 21.75
N VAL A 214 -5.06 9.33 20.47
CA VAL A 214 -3.91 9.96 19.82
C VAL A 214 -3.64 11.34 20.41
N LYS A 215 -4.68 12.17 20.60
CA LYS A 215 -4.56 13.51 21.22
C LYS A 215 -4.15 13.42 22.70
N GLY A 216 -4.60 12.39 23.42
CA GLY A 216 -4.27 12.17 24.82
C GLY A 216 -2.93 11.49 25.08
N ALA A 217 -2.28 10.94 24.04
CA ALA A 217 -1.11 10.09 24.19
C ALA A 217 0.09 10.82 24.82
N ALA A 218 0.33 12.08 24.44
CA ALA A 218 1.50 12.85 24.89
C ALA A 218 1.23 13.73 26.13
N VAL A 219 0.15 13.51 26.89
CA VAL A 219 -0.13 14.33 28.10
C VAL A 219 0.93 14.15 29.20
N SER A 220 1.52 12.96 29.30
CA SER A 220 2.63 12.66 30.21
C SER A 220 3.57 11.65 29.57
N LEU A 221 4.81 11.60 30.05
CA LEU A 221 5.79 10.61 29.58
C LEU A 221 5.29 9.17 29.79
N ASP A 222 4.63 8.88 30.91
CA ASP A 222 4.08 7.55 31.21
C ASP A 222 2.95 7.19 30.23
N SER A 223 2.05 8.13 29.96
CA SER A 223 0.98 7.94 28.97
C SER A 223 1.55 7.69 27.59
N PHE A 224 2.59 8.44 27.20
CA PHE A 224 3.23 8.32 25.91
C PHE A 224 4.00 6.99 25.77
N THR A 225 4.67 6.55 26.83
CA THR A 225 5.35 5.25 26.87
C THR A 225 4.36 4.11 26.71
N ASN A 226 3.23 4.17 27.42
CA ASN A 226 2.13 3.19 27.25
C ASN A 226 1.54 3.22 25.84
N TYR A 227 1.39 4.41 25.25
CA TYR A 227 0.94 4.56 23.87
C TYR A 227 1.92 3.94 22.88
N LEU A 228 3.23 4.16 23.03
CA LEU A 228 4.25 3.53 22.20
C LEU A 228 4.27 2.01 22.33
N ASN A 229 4.00 1.47 23.51
CA ASN A 229 3.81 0.03 23.70
C ASN A 229 2.61 -0.50 22.90
N LYS A 230 1.55 0.30 22.71
CA LYS A 230 0.46 -0.06 21.79
C LYS A 230 0.90 0.03 20.33
N VAL A 231 1.63 1.08 19.96
CA VAL A 231 2.19 1.24 18.60
C VAL A 231 3.07 0.05 18.22
N SER A 232 3.95 -0.40 19.12
CA SER A 232 4.85 -1.53 18.83
C SER A 232 4.11 -2.84 18.57
N THR A 233 2.93 -3.02 19.19
CA THR A 233 2.07 -4.20 19.03
C THR A 233 1.16 -4.17 17.79
N ILE A 234 1.18 -3.11 16.98
CA ILE A 234 0.43 -3.07 15.71
C ILE A 234 0.90 -4.24 14.84
N LYS A 235 -0.07 -5.06 14.45
CA LYS A 235 0.11 -6.26 13.61
C LYS A 235 0.33 -5.90 12.15
N ASN A 236 0.80 -6.87 11.37
CA ASN A 236 0.92 -6.69 9.94
C ASN A 236 -0.48 -6.66 9.30
N MET A 237 -0.66 -5.88 8.23
CA MET A 237 -1.95 -5.75 7.56
C MET A 237 -2.48 -7.10 7.05
N GLU A 238 -1.57 -7.95 6.59
CA GLU A 238 -1.80 -9.33 6.15
C GLU A 238 -2.37 -10.26 7.24
N ASP A 239 -2.17 -9.94 8.53
CA ASP A 239 -2.78 -10.69 9.64
C ASP A 239 -4.30 -10.52 9.69
N PHE A 240 -4.83 -9.44 9.09
CA PHE A 240 -6.26 -9.14 9.03
C PHE A 240 -6.93 -9.67 7.76
N TYR A 241 -6.15 -10.18 6.80
CA TYR A 241 -6.68 -10.68 5.54
C TYR A 241 -7.46 -11.98 5.75
N GLY A 242 -8.66 -12.03 5.17
CA GLY A 242 -9.39 -13.29 4.99
C GLY A 242 -8.64 -14.20 4.01
N GLU A 243 -8.97 -15.50 4.00
CA GLU A 243 -8.31 -16.48 3.11
C GLU A 243 -8.27 -15.98 1.67
N GLY A 244 -9.40 -15.56 1.09
CA GLY A 244 -9.45 -15.09 -0.30
C GLY A 244 -8.50 -13.93 -0.62
N GLN A 245 -8.22 -13.03 0.33
CA GLN A 245 -7.24 -11.94 0.15
C GLN A 245 -5.81 -12.49 0.17
N LYS A 246 -5.50 -13.42 1.07
CA LYS A 246 -4.20 -14.11 1.10
C LYS A 246 -3.97 -14.88 -0.20
N GLN A 247 -4.99 -15.56 -0.72
CA GLN A 247 -4.91 -16.24 -2.02
C GLN A 247 -4.70 -15.26 -3.18
N SER A 248 -5.29 -14.07 -3.11
CA SER A 248 -5.06 -13.03 -4.12
C SER A 248 -3.62 -12.53 -4.08
N SER A 249 -3.09 -12.17 -2.91
CA SER A 249 -1.70 -11.72 -2.75
C SER A 249 -0.70 -12.81 -3.18
N ALA A 250 -0.95 -14.08 -2.84
CA ALA A 250 -0.11 -15.20 -3.26
C ALA A 250 -0.09 -15.41 -4.79
N ARG A 251 -1.23 -15.24 -5.47
CA ARG A 251 -1.30 -15.29 -6.94
C ARG A 251 -0.59 -14.11 -7.58
N GLU A 252 -0.77 -12.92 -7.04
CA GLU A 252 -0.13 -11.70 -7.51
C GLU A 252 1.41 -11.78 -7.41
N LYS A 253 1.94 -12.31 -6.29
CA LYS A 253 3.37 -12.61 -6.13
C LYS A 253 3.91 -13.52 -7.25
N GLN A 254 3.16 -14.55 -7.62
CA GLN A 254 3.53 -15.45 -8.73
C GLN A 254 3.44 -14.75 -10.09
N ILE A 255 2.44 -13.90 -10.33
CA ILE A 255 2.37 -13.07 -11.55
C ILE A 255 3.62 -12.22 -11.68
N TYR A 256 4.03 -11.54 -10.61
CA TYR A 256 5.22 -10.69 -10.62
C TYR A 256 6.51 -11.46 -10.86
N SER A 257 6.61 -12.69 -10.37
CA SER A 257 7.76 -13.57 -10.69
C SER A 257 7.89 -13.91 -12.18
N VAL A 258 6.78 -13.85 -12.94
CA VAL A 258 6.75 -14.13 -14.37
C VAL A 258 6.98 -12.88 -15.21
N ILE A 259 6.32 -11.76 -14.87
CA ILE A 259 6.37 -10.55 -15.71
C ILE A 259 7.65 -9.73 -15.51
N GLY A 260 8.34 -9.91 -14.39
CA GLY A 260 9.63 -9.28 -14.08
C GLY A 260 9.50 -7.98 -13.27
N ASP A 261 10.65 -7.49 -12.80
CA ASP A 261 10.74 -6.39 -11.84
C ASP A 261 10.42 -5.01 -12.44
N ASP A 262 10.58 -4.87 -13.75
CA ASP A 262 10.35 -3.60 -14.46
C ASP A 262 8.89 -3.40 -14.90
N ARG A 263 8.00 -4.27 -14.42
CA ARG A 263 6.61 -4.34 -14.86
C ARG A 263 5.61 -4.28 -13.72
N GLU A 264 4.48 -3.66 -14.01
CA GLU A 264 3.36 -3.47 -13.10
C GLU A 264 2.04 -3.91 -13.75
N ILE A 265 1.17 -4.54 -12.96
CA ILE A 265 -0.19 -4.80 -13.37
C ILE A 265 -0.91 -3.46 -13.47
N THR A 266 -1.54 -3.19 -14.62
CA THR A 266 -2.36 -1.98 -14.75
C THR A 266 -3.60 -2.13 -13.87
N VAL A 267 -3.85 -1.12 -13.05
CA VAL A 267 -5.00 -1.06 -12.14
C VAL A 267 -6.30 -1.34 -12.91
N ASN A 268 -7.15 -2.19 -12.35
CA ASN A 268 -8.45 -2.59 -12.92
C ASN A 268 -8.39 -3.23 -14.32
N SER A 269 -7.26 -3.80 -14.73
CA SER A 269 -7.15 -4.51 -16.01
C SER A 269 -7.47 -6.01 -15.95
N GLY A 270 -7.59 -6.57 -14.74
CA GLY A 270 -7.77 -7.99 -14.52
C GLY A 270 -9.14 -8.50 -14.99
N THR A 271 -9.17 -9.54 -15.84
CA THR A 271 -10.40 -10.26 -16.18
C THR A 271 -10.25 -11.74 -15.84
N GLY A 272 -11.13 -12.28 -14.98
CA GLY A 272 -11.06 -13.66 -14.49
C GLY A 272 -12.11 -14.58 -15.10
N PHE A 273 -11.72 -15.83 -15.36
CA PHE A 273 -12.58 -16.90 -15.89
C PHE A 273 -12.35 -18.17 -15.09
N SER A 274 -13.34 -19.06 -15.09
CA SER A 274 -13.22 -20.34 -14.41
C SER A 274 -13.73 -21.44 -15.34
N VAL A 275 -12.79 -22.24 -15.86
CA VAL A 275 -13.02 -23.17 -16.97
C VAL A 275 -12.63 -24.57 -16.55
N THR A 276 -13.48 -25.55 -16.85
CA THR A 276 -13.14 -26.97 -16.65
C THR A 276 -12.28 -27.46 -17.82
N ILE A 277 -11.12 -28.04 -17.53
CA ILE A 277 -10.24 -28.58 -18.57
C ILE A 277 -10.84 -29.89 -19.10
N THR A 278 -11.50 -29.85 -20.24
CA THR A 278 -12.08 -31.02 -20.89
C THR A 278 -11.02 -31.83 -21.65
N ASP A 279 -11.37 -33.03 -22.11
CA ASP A 279 -10.53 -33.81 -23.02
C ASP A 279 -10.16 -33.03 -24.29
N ALA A 280 -11.13 -32.31 -24.87
CA ALA A 280 -10.92 -31.49 -26.05
C ALA A 280 -9.95 -30.33 -25.78
N PHE A 281 -10.11 -29.65 -24.63
CA PHE A 281 -9.19 -28.59 -24.21
C PHE A 281 -7.78 -29.13 -24.00
N ALA A 282 -7.63 -30.27 -23.32
CA ALA A 282 -6.33 -30.88 -23.04
C ALA A 282 -5.62 -31.34 -24.33
N ALA A 283 -6.36 -31.92 -25.27
CA ALA A 283 -5.80 -32.40 -26.54
C ALA A 283 -5.42 -31.25 -27.48
N ASN A 284 -6.25 -30.21 -27.54
CA ASN A 284 -6.04 -29.04 -28.39
C ASN A 284 -6.49 -27.77 -27.65
N PRO A 285 -5.59 -27.13 -26.87
CA PRO A 285 -5.92 -25.93 -26.13
C PRO A 285 -6.52 -24.87 -27.06
N PRO A 286 -7.72 -24.33 -26.75
CA PRO A 286 -8.40 -23.37 -27.61
C PRO A 286 -7.72 -22.00 -27.62
N ILE A 287 -6.71 -21.81 -26.77
CA ILE A 287 -5.84 -20.64 -26.72
C ILE A 287 -4.49 -21.03 -27.33
N LYS A 288 -4.21 -20.50 -28.52
CA LYS A 288 -3.03 -20.85 -29.31
C LYS A 288 -1.73 -20.61 -28.54
N GLU A 289 -1.67 -19.55 -27.75
CA GLU A 289 -0.52 -19.14 -26.95
C GLU A 289 -0.20 -20.16 -25.84
N LEU A 290 -1.13 -21.04 -25.48
CA LEU A 290 -0.93 -22.13 -24.52
C LEU A 290 -0.55 -23.47 -25.18
N THR A 291 -0.41 -23.54 -26.51
CA THR A 291 -0.16 -24.81 -27.22
C THR A 291 1.10 -25.52 -26.72
N ASN A 292 2.16 -24.76 -26.41
CA ASN A 292 3.42 -25.31 -25.89
C ASN A 292 3.32 -25.82 -24.43
N GLN A 293 2.19 -25.55 -23.77
CA GLN A 293 1.91 -25.96 -22.39
C GLN A 293 0.77 -27.00 -22.34
N LYS A 294 0.39 -27.60 -23.49
CA LYS A 294 -0.71 -28.57 -23.59
C LYS A 294 -0.51 -29.80 -22.68
N GLU A 295 0.71 -30.32 -22.59
CA GLU A 295 1.02 -31.51 -21.79
C GLU A 295 0.88 -31.23 -20.30
N LEU A 296 1.25 -30.02 -19.87
CA LEU A 296 1.05 -29.55 -18.51
C LEU A 296 -0.44 -29.38 -18.20
N LEU A 297 -1.19 -28.71 -19.09
CA LEU A 297 -2.63 -28.52 -18.94
C LEU A 297 -3.41 -29.85 -18.95
N ALA A 298 -2.95 -30.85 -19.71
CA ALA A 298 -3.57 -32.18 -19.74
C ALA A 298 -3.56 -32.89 -18.37
N GLN A 299 -2.61 -32.55 -17.47
CA GLN A 299 -2.56 -33.08 -16.10
C GLN A 299 -3.72 -32.56 -15.23
N TYR A 300 -4.39 -31.50 -15.66
CA TYR A 300 -5.51 -30.86 -14.96
C TYR A 300 -6.88 -31.21 -15.56
N LYS A 301 -6.94 -32.25 -16.39
CA LYS A 301 -8.19 -32.75 -16.98
C LYS A 301 -9.25 -32.99 -15.91
N GLY A 302 -10.47 -32.52 -16.19
CA GLY A 302 -11.63 -32.60 -15.29
C GLY A 302 -11.59 -31.60 -14.13
N LYS A 303 -10.48 -30.88 -13.92
CA LYS A 303 -10.39 -29.83 -12.91
C LYS A 303 -10.89 -28.50 -13.44
N LYS A 304 -11.44 -27.70 -12.52
CA LYS A 304 -11.82 -26.31 -12.76
C LYS A 304 -10.61 -25.41 -12.50
N ILE A 305 -10.14 -24.74 -13.54
CA ILE A 305 -8.96 -23.87 -13.54
C ILE A 305 -9.40 -22.41 -13.64
N THR A 306 -8.75 -21.56 -12.86
CA THR A 306 -8.97 -20.11 -12.91
C THR A 306 -8.01 -19.50 -13.91
N PHE A 307 -8.55 -18.90 -14.97
CA PHE A 307 -7.77 -18.11 -15.91
C PHE A 307 -7.92 -16.63 -15.59
N SER A 308 -6.87 -15.85 -15.80
CA SER A 308 -6.93 -14.40 -15.63
C SER A 308 -6.08 -13.69 -16.66
N THR A 309 -6.63 -12.67 -17.32
CA THR A 309 -5.86 -11.77 -18.18
C THR A 309 -5.53 -10.49 -17.44
N TYR A 310 -4.36 -9.91 -17.72
CA TYR A 310 -3.96 -8.61 -17.22
C TYR A 310 -3.26 -7.80 -18.31
N GLN A 311 -3.49 -6.49 -18.28
CA GLN A 311 -2.62 -5.53 -18.94
C GLN A 311 -1.42 -5.26 -18.04
N ILE A 312 -0.23 -5.37 -18.62
CA ILE A 312 1.04 -5.17 -17.92
C ILE A 312 1.75 -3.95 -18.54
N ASN A 313 2.16 -3.01 -17.70
CA ASN A 313 2.93 -1.84 -18.11
C ASN A 313 4.40 -2.04 -17.71
N ASN A 314 5.33 -1.72 -18.62
CA ASN A 314 6.73 -1.54 -18.26
C ASN A 314 6.94 -0.09 -17.86
N PHE A 315 7.18 0.19 -16.58
CA PHE A 315 7.30 1.57 -16.09
C PHE A 315 8.59 2.27 -16.57
N LYS A 316 9.59 1.52 -17.07
CA LYS A 316 10.82 2.09 -17.62
C LYS A 316 10.66 2.54 -19.07
N THR A 317 9.96 1.76 -19.89
CA THR A 317 9.81 2.00 -21.33
C THR A 317 8.44 2.54 -21.73
N ASN A 318 7.47 2.50 -20.81
CA ASN A 318 6.05 2.77 -21.06
C ASN A 318 5.42 1.81 -22.08
N ASP A 319 6.03 0.64 -22.29
CA ASP A 319 5.49 -0.39 -23.16
C ASP A 319 4.37 -1.16 -22.47
N ARG A 320 3.26 -1.32 -23.19
CA ARG A 320 2.11 -2.08 -22.75
C ARG A 320 2.10 -3.48 -23.37
N THR A 321 1.96 -4.49 -22.53
CA THR A 321 1.79 -5.90 -22.93
C THR A 321 0.58 -6.51 -22.24
N PHE A 322 0.20 -7.72 -22.62
CA PHE A 322 -0.97 -8.41 -22.11
C PHE A 322 -0.58 -9.83 -21.76
N TYR A 323 -1.00 -10.32 -20.61
CA TYR A 323 -0.66 -11.66 -20.14
C TYR A 323 -1.93 -12.45 -19.82
N LEU A 324 -1.87 -13.75 -20.06
CA LEU A 324 -2.79 -14.75 -19.55
C LEU A 324 -2.09 -15.58 -18.48
N PHE A 325 -2.77 -15.85 -17.38
CA PHE A 325 -2.31 -16.75 -16.33
C PHE A 325 -3.39 -17.80 -16.06
N ALA A 326 -2.99 -19.00 -15.70
CA ALA A 326 -3.86 -20.10 -15.32
C ALA A 326 -3.46 -20.63 -13.94
N PHE A 327 -4.44 -20.79 -13.05
CA PHE A 327 -4.26 -21.17 -11.65
C PHE A 327 -5.10 -22.38 -11.26
N ASP A 328 -4.48 -23.35 -10.56
CA ASP A 328 -5.18 -24.38 -9.78
C ASP A 328 -5.17 -23.94 -8.31
N GLY A 329 -6.30 -23.39 -7.85
CA GLY A 329 -6.35 -22.66 -6.58
C GLY A 329 -5.40 -21.45 -6.59
N GLU A 330 -4.40 -21.46 -5.73
CA GLU A 330 -3.37 -20.42 -5.63
C GLU A 330 -2.17 -20.66 -6.54
N LYS A 331 -1.97 -21.91 -7.01
CA LYS A 331 -0.77 -22.29 -7.74
C LYS A 331 -0.88 -21.84 -9.19
N LEU A 332 0.08 -21.02 -9.66
CA LEU A 332 0.26 -20.73 -11.08
C LEU A 332 0.72 -21.99 -11.80
N ILE A 333 -0.03 -22.40 -12.82
CA ILE A 333 0.24 -23.64 -13.57
C ILE A 333 0.61 -23.37 -15.03
N ALA A 334 0.16 -22.28 -15.62
CA ALA A 334 0.52 -21.91 -16.99
C ALA A 334 0.39 -20.41 -17.17
N TYR A 335 1.12 -19.86 -18.13
CA TYR A 335 1.01 -18.45 -18.50
C TYR A 335 1.38 -18.21 -19.96
N ALA A 336 0.92 -17.10 -20.52
CA ALA A 336 1.27 -16.69 -21.87
C ALA A 336 1.38 -15.17 -21.99
N ASP A 337 2.43 -14.70 -22.65
CA ASP A 337 2.54 -13.31 -23.11
C ASP A 337 1.75 -13.19 -24.42
N LEU A 338 0.61 -12.51 -24.36
CA LEU A 338 -0.31 -12.32 -25.47
C LEU A 338 0.14 -11.22 -26.42
N LYS A 339 1.13 -10.40 -26.02
CA LYS A 339 1.74 -9.28 -26.75
C LYS A 339 0.79 -8.12 -27.11
N THR A 340 -0.46 -8.38 -27.50
CA THR A 340 -1.38 -7.40 -28.07
C THR A 340 -2.76 -7.45 -27.45
N ALA A 341 -3.49 -6.33 -27.52
CA ALA A 341 -4.88 -6.25 -27.09
C ALA A 341 -5.81 -7.17 -27.91
N ALA A 342 -5.52 -7.34 -29.20
CA ALA A 342 -6.31 -8.21 -30.08
C ALA A 342 -6.23 -9.68 -29.63
N SER A 343 -5.03 -10.13 -29.24
CA SER A 343 -4.83 -11.47 -28.68
C SER A 343 -5.57 -11.63 -27.35
N GLU A 344 -5.53 -10.64 -26.45
CA GLU A 344 -6.31 -10.65 -25.21
C GLU A 344 -7.82 -10.77 -25.47
N GLN A 345 -8.38 -9.95 -26.35
CA GLN A 345 -9.81 -10.00 -26.68
C GLN A 345 -10.23 -11.35 -27.27
N ASN A 346 -9.35 -11.98 -28.07
CA ASN A 346 -9.58 -13.34 -28.56
C ASN A 346 -9.61 -14.35 -27.41
N VAL A 347 -8.66 -14.29 -26.48
CA VAL A 347 -8.62 -15.14 -25.29
C VAL A 347 -9.87 -14.96 -24.43
N ILE A 348 -10.27 -13.71 -24.15
CA ILE A 348 -11.48 -13.38 -23.38
C ILE A 348 -12.73 -13.99 -24.03
N ARG A 349 -12.91 -13.81 -25.34
CA ARG A 349 -14.06 -14.38 -26.07
C ARG A 349 -14.06 -15.90 -26.02
N THR A 350 -12.90 -16.53 -26.20
CA THR A 350 -12.76 -17.99 -26.12
C THR A 350 -13.09 -18.51 -24.73
N LEU A 351 -12.52 -17.92 -23.66
CA LEU A 351 -12.75 -18.37 -22.28
C LEU A 351 -14.19 -18.16 -21.83
N ASN A 352 -14.82 -17.04 -22.21
CA ASN A 352 -16.25 -16.81 -21.94
C ASN A 352 -17.15 -17.89 -22.55
N GLY A 353 -16.81 -18.40 -23.74
CA GLY A 353 -17.57 -19.48 -24.37
C GLY A 353 -17.38 -20.86 -23.72
N LEU A 354 -16.44 -20.99 -22.78
CA LEU A 354 -16.08 -22.24 -22.10
C LEU A 354 -16.50 -22.28 -20.62
N GLN A 355 -17.00 -21.17 -20.08
CA GLN A 355 -17.61 -21.10 -18.75
C GLN A 355 -19.00 -21.74 -18.77
#